data_AF-A0A1F7NLM6-F1
#
_entry.id   AF-A0A1F7NLM6-F1
#
_cell.length_a   1.000
_cell.length_b   1.000
_cell.length_c   1.000
_cell.angle_alpha   90.00
_cell.angle_beta   90.00
_cell.angle_gamma   90.00
#
_symmetry.space_group_name_H-M   'P 1'
#
loop_
_entity.id
_entity.type
_entity.pdbx_description
1 polymer ?
#
loop_
_entity_poly.entity_id
_entity_poly.type
_entity_poly.pdbx_seq_one_letter_code
_entity_poly.pdbx_strand_id
1 'polypeptide(L)'
;LRDRDHPRLGEGLLVIGGSLLLIGIALIGQIYNLSGHPSDPWLLWWVLLLPAAYALPSMALGGLGFLGVAAWFGLASEDPTTLLGKAVRLNDLFFPMAFATGGMVFFGLGVIHGDGEYRRLRQLLEQLGLMALFGGLLTLGFSWRKEDATHSGAVSFTLLALLALALLAVAVATYRLPQDSPPNRLGFLAVLLVLLLYLFALKVAIGFGAPWQVFRTLAFLNWFLLFAACLAIILYGARWDRRSWINWGVVFIGVHAIARYIDLFGGMLQTSVLFFSAGVFVLLLGWGLERMRRRMTAQATARELT
;
A
#
# COMPACT_ATOMS: atom_id res chain seq x y z
N LEU A 1 7.69 37.49 -15.69
CA LEU A 1 7.34 36.09 -16.04
C LEU A 1 6.15 35.52 -15.26
N ARG A 2 5.82 36.04 -14.07
CA ARG A 2 4.50 35.84 -13.44
C ARG A 2 3.41 36.78 -14.00
N ASP A 3 3.67 37.35 -15.18
CA ASP A 3 2.73 38.18 -15.92
C ASP A 3 1.91 37.30 -16.85
N ARG A 4 0.75 36.93 -16.32
CA ARG A 4 -0.55 36.63 -16.95
C ARG A 4 -0.70 35.61 -18.09
N ASP A 5 0.30 35.28 -18.91
CA ASP A 5 0.03 34.47 -20.13
C ASP A 5 0.54 33.02 -20.13
N HIS A 6 1.47 32.62 -19.24
CA HIS A 6 2.03 31.25 -19.27
C HIS A 6 2.24 30.59 -17.89
N PRO A 7 1.17 30.34 -17.11
CA PRO A 7 1.29 29.70 -15.78
C PRO A 7 1.93 28.30 -15.82
N ARG A 8 1.72 27.55 -16.91
CA ARG A 8 2.31 26.21 -17.09
C ARG A 8 3.82 26.22 -17.31
N LEU A 9 4.35 27.25 -17.98
CA LEU A 9 5.80 27.41 -18.15
C LEU A 9 6.46 27.73 -16.80
N GLY A 10 5.81 28.55 -15.97
CA GLY A 10 6.25 28.82 -14.60
C GLY A 10 6.29 27.56 -13.72
N GLU A 11 5.22 26.75 -13.73
CA GLU A 11 5.20 25.46 -13.01
C GLU A 11 6.29 24.51 -13.53
N GLY A 12 6.49 24.43 -14.85
CA GLY A 12 7.54 23.59 -15.45
C GLY A 12 8.94 24.00 -15.01
N LEU A 13 9.24 25.30 -14.96
CA LEU A 13 10.52 25.80 -14.46
C LEU A 13 10.72 25.48 -12.97
N LEU A 14 9.66 25.54 -12.16
CA LEU A 14 9.72 25.15 -10.75
C LEU A 14 9.96 23.64 -10.59
N VAL A 15 9.37 22.81 -11.46
CA VAL A 15 9.67 21.37 -11.47
C VAL A 15 11.13 21.13 -11.81
N ILE A 16 11.63 21.73 -12.89
CA ILE A 16 13.03 21.58 -13.33
C ILE A 16 13.99 22.06 -12.24
N GLY A 17 13.78 23.26 -11.70
CA GLY A 17 14.62 23.81 -10.64
C GLY A 17 14.58 22.96 -9.37
N GLY A 18 13.38 22.50 -8.97
CA GLY A 18 13.21 21.60 -7.83
C GLY A 18 13.90 20.25 -8.05
N SER A 19 13.80 19.65 -9.23
CA SER A 19 14.50 18.39 -9.54
C SER A 19 16.02 18.57 -9.63
N LEU A 20 16.50 19.68 -10.20
CA LEU A 20 17.93 20.00 -10.23
C LEU A 20 18.51 20.17 -8.82
N LEU A 21 17.72 20.66 -7.86
CA LEU A 21 18.14 20.72 -6.46
C LEU A 21 18.42 19.31 -5.89
N LEU A 22 17.55 18.33 -6.15
CA LEU A 22 17.78 16.94 -5.72
C LEU A 22 19.06 16.37 -6.35
N ILE A 23 19.24 16.59 -7.66
CA ILE A 23 20.44 16.15 -8.39
C ILE A 23 21.68 16.81 -7.79
N GLY A 24 21.64 18.11 -7.49
CA GLY A 24 22.72 18.84 -6.86
C GLY A 24 23.10 18.27 -5.49
N ILE A 25 22.11 17.99 -4.64
CA ILE A 25 22.34 17.35 -3.33
C ILE A 25 23.02 15.99 -3.49
N ALA A 26 22.52 15.16 -4.41
CA ALA A 26 23.09 13.84 -4.67
C ALA A 26 24.53 13.92 -5.22
N LEU A 27 24.79 14.84 -6.16
CA LEU A 27 26.12 15.06 -6.74
C LEU A 27 27.14 15.57 -5.70
N ILE A 28 26.73 16.52 -4.85
CA ILE A 28 27.57 16.99 -3.74
C ILE A 28 27.90 15.82 -2.81
N GLY A 29 26.90 15.01 -2.46
CA GLY A 29 27.10 13.79 -1.67
C GLY A 29 28.14 12.84 -2.28
N GLN A 30 28.09 12.66 -3.60
CA GLN A 30 29.06 11.83 -4.34
C GLN A 30 30.46 12.45 -4.39
N ILE A 31 30.59 13.74 -4.72
CA ILE A 31 31.90 14.43 -4.85
C ILE A 31 32.65 14.42 -3.52
N TYR A 32 31.95 14.65 -2.40
CA TYR A 32 32.55 14.66 -1.07
C TYR A 32 32.55 13.30 -0.37
N ASN A 33 32.09 12.24 -1.06
CA ASN A 33 32.00 10.88 -0.53
C ASN A 33 31.33 10.84 0.86
N LEU A 34 30.22 11.58 1.02
CA LEU A 34 29.52 11.65 2.30
C LEU A 34 28.95 10.26 2.64
N SER A 35 29.29 9.74 3.82
CA SER A 35 28.74 8.49 4.35
C SER A 35 27.32 8.71 4.86
N GLY A 36 26.35 8.79 3.95
CA GLY A 36 24.92 8.92 4.24
C GLY A 36 24.10 7.75 3.73
N HIS A 37 22.86 7.65 4.19
CA HIS A 37 21.89 6.68 3.69
C HIS A 37 21.40 7.10 2.29
N PRO A 38 21.02 6.15 1.41
CA PRO A 38 20.37 6.46 0.14
C PRO A 38 19.09 7.30 0.29
N SER A 39 18.45 7.26 1.46
CA SER A 39 17.27 8.06 1.79
C SER A 39 17.60 9.53 2.12
N ASP A 40 18.80 9.85 2.59
CA ASP A 40 19.13 11.17 3.15
C ASP A 40 19.01 12.33 2.13
N PRO A 41 19.42 12.17 0.84
CA PRO A 41 19.19 13.20 -0.17
C PRO A 41 17.72 13.56 -0.37
N TRP A 42 16.82 12.58 -0.27
CA TRP A 42 15.37 12.80 -0.40
C TRP A 42 14.78 13.55 0.79
N LEU A 43 15.30 13.28 1.99
CA LEU A 43 14.92 14.02 3.19
C LEU A 43 15.36 15.48 3.10
N LEU A 44 16.62 15.72 2.73
CA LEU A 44 17.15 17.08 2.54
C LEU A 44 16.38 17.83 1.45
N TRP A 45 16.06 17.15 0.35
CA TRP A 45 15.26 17.71 -0.72
C TRP A 45 13.85 18.12 -0.26
N TRP A 46 13.20 17.27 0.53
CA TRP A 46 11.92 17.61 1.15
C TRP A 46 12.03 18.80 2.12
N VAL A 47 13.01 18.80 3.03
CA VAL A 47 13.24 19.90 4.00
C VAL A 47 13.43 21.24 3.30
N LEU A 48 14.13 21.25 2.16
CA LEU A 48 14.41 22.48 1.40
C LEU A 48 13.21 22.92 0.55
N LEU A 49 12.46 21.98 -0.04
CA LEU A 49 11.32 22.32 -0.90
C LEU A 49 10.04 22.64 -0.15
N LEU A 50 9.80 22.02 1.02
CA LEU A 50 8.54 22.17 1.74
C LEU A 50 8.26 23.63 2.15
N PRO A 51 9.21 24.38 2.76
CA PRO A 51 8.98 25.79 3.07
C PRO A 51 8.69 26.62 1.82
N ALA A 52 9.41 26.36 0.73
CA ALA A 52 9.19 27.03 -0.55
C ALA A 52 7.79 26.73 -1.12
N ALA A 53 7.28 25.51 -0.95
CA ALA A 53 5.94 25.12 -1.40
C ALA A 53 4.80 25.84 -0.67
N TYR A 54 5.01 26.25 0.59
CA TYR A 54 4.03 27.04 1.35
C TYR A 54 4.24 28.55 1.20
N ALA A 55 5.47 29.01 0.98
CA ALA A 55 5.77 30.41 0.68
C ALA A 55 5.29 30.80 -0.73
N LEU A 56 5.38 29.86 -1.67
CA LEU A 56 4.91 29.98 -3.04
C LEU A 56 3.86 28.88 -3.26
N PRO A 57 2.55 29.17 -3.15
CA PRO A 57 1.48 28.16 -3.26
C PRO A 57 1.40 27.59 -4.69
N SER A 58 2.35 26.71 -4.99
CA SER A 58 2.58 26.09 -6.30
C SER A 58 2.43 24.59 -6.18
N MET A 59 1.58 24.02 -7.04
CA MET A 59 1.38 22.58 -7.10
C MET A 59 2.69 21.84 -7.43
N ALA A 60 3.54 22.42 -8.26
CA ALA A 60 4.82 21.82 -8.63
C ALA A 60 5.72 21.61 -7.40
N LEU A 61 5.94 22.67 -6.61
CA LEU A 61 6.80 22.60 -5.43
C LEU A 61 6.20 21.74 -4.32
N GLY A 62 4.89 21.88 -4.06
CA GLY A 62 4.19 21.04 -3.09
C GLY A 62 4.22 19.57 -3.48
N GLY A 63 3.91 19.27 -4.75
CA GLY A 63 3.97 17.92 -5.29
C GLY A 63 5.35 17.31 -5.17
N LEU A 64 6.40 18.03 -5.59
CA LEU A 64 7.79 17.56 -5.45
C LEU A 64 8.19 17.35 -3.99
N GLY A 65 7.87 18.28 -3.09
CA GLY A 65 8.17 18.14 -1.67
C GLY A 65 7.54 16.87 -1.09
N PHE A 66 6.22 16.69 -1.29
CA PHE A 66 5.53 15.53 -0.73
C PHE A 66 5.85 14.21 -1.44
N LEU A 67 6.23 14.23 -2.71
CA LEU A 67 6.84 13.06 -3.36
C LEU A 67 8.23 12.76 -2.77
N GLY A 68 8.99 13.79 -2.42
CA GLY A 68 10.28 13.65 -1.73
C GLY A 68 10.16 12.95 -0.39
N VAL A 69 9.22 13.34 0.47
CA VAL A 69 9.00 12.65 1.75
C VAL A 69 8.41 11.26 1.58
N ALA A 70 7.59 11.02 0.55
CA ALA A 70 7.10 9.68 0.23
C ALA A 70 8.24 8.75 -0.24
N ALA A 71 9.13 9.26 -1.10
CA ALA A 71 10.31 8.54 -1.55
C ALA A 71 11.29 8.27 -0.40
N TRP A 72 11.54 9.27 0.46
CA TRP A 72 12.31 9.10 1.69
C TRP A 72 11.72 8.00 2.56
N PHE A 73 10.41 8.03 2.82
CA PHE A 73 9.74 7.03 3.66
C PHE A 73 9.92 5.61 3.12
N GLY A 74 9.72 5.43 1.80
CA GLY A 74 9.92 4.14 1.13
C GLY A 74 11.37 3.65 1.24
N LEU A 75 12.34 4.49 0.86
CA LEU A 75 13.76 4.12 0.92
C LEU A 75 14.25 3.87 2.35
N ALA A 76 13.84 4.71 3.30
CA ALA A 76 14.18 4.53 4.71
C ALA A 76 13.58 3.25 5.28
N SER A 77 12.37 2.85 4.86
CA SER A 77 11.77 1.58 5.29
C SER A 77 12.52 0.35 4.77
N GLU A 78 13.16 0.44 3.62
CA GLU A 78 13.95 -0.66 3.05
C GLU A 78 15.37 -0.73 3.63
N ASP A 79 15.94 0.41 4.02
CA ASP A 79 17.32 0.50 4.49
C ASP A 79 17.48 0.10 5.97
N PRO A 80 18.13 -1.05 6.28
CA PRO A 80 18.28 -1.57 7.64
C PRO A 80 19.16 -0.72 8.56
N THR A 81 19.87 0.31 8.08
CA THR A 81 20.67 1.16 8.97
C THR A 81 19.88 2.34 9.52
N THR A 82 18.75 2.70 8.90
CA THR A 82 17.85 3.77 9.38
C THR A 82 16.99 3.33 10.57
N LEU A 83 16.45 4.28 11.35
CA LEU A 83 15.54 3.97 12.46
C LEU A 83 14.25 3.28 12.02
N LEU A 84 13.73 3.63 10.84
CA LEU A 84 12.51 3.04 10.29
C LEU A 84 12.77 1.66 9.73
N GLY A 85 13.83 1.49 8.93
CA GLY A 85 14.19 0.20 8.35
C GLY A 85 14.57 -0.84 9.41
N LYS A 86 15.30 -0.44 10.46
CA LYS A 86 15.51 -1.31 11.65
C LYS A 86 14.19 -1.74 12.25
N ALA A 87 13.29 -0.78 12.50
CA ALA A 87 12.01 -1.04 13.13
C ALA A 87 11.14 -2.01 12.33
N VAL A 88 11.03 -1.83 11.01
CA VAL A 88 10.16 -2.68 10.17
C VAL A 88 10.73 -4.07 9.92
N ARG A 89 12.04 -4.25 10.05
CA ARG A 89 12.71 -5.57 9.93
C ARG A 89 12.67 -6.40 11.21
N LEU A 90 12.26 -5.82 12.35
CA LEU A 90 12.07 -6.58 13.59
C LEU A 90 10.97 -7.64 13.46
N ASN A 91 10.00 -7.42 12.59
CA ASN A 91 8.91 -8.35 12.31
C ASN A 91 8.37 -8.10 10.89
N ASP A 92 8.16 -9.15 10.10
CA ASP A 92 7.65 -9.07 8.73
C ASP A 92 6.33 -8.28 8.58
N LEU A 93 5.50 -8.23 9.63
CA LEU A 93 4.22 -7.52 9.63
C LEU A 93 4.39 -6.01 9.83
N PHE A 94 5.53 -5.56 10.34
CA PHE A 94 5.77 -4.15 10.60
C PHE A 94 5.99 -3.33 9.33
N PHE A 95 6.53 -3.92 8.25
CA PHE A 95 6.65 -3.23 6.98
C PHE A 95 5.29 -2.83 6.40
N PRO A 96 4.34 -3.75 6.13
CA PRO A 96 3.02 -3.36 5.62
C PRO A 96 2.21 -2.53 6.62
N MET A 97 2.42 -2.73 7.93
CA MET A 97 1.82 -1.88 8.97
C MET A 97 2.35 -0.43 8.89
N ALA A 98 3.65 -0.23 8.67
CA ALA A 98 4.24 1.09 8.51
C ALA A 98 3.67 1.81 7.28
N PHE A 99 3.53 1.11 6.15
CA PHE A 99 2.88 1.66 4.95
C PHE A 99 1.41 1.99 5.19
N ALA A 100 0.66 1.13 5.89
CA ALA A 100 -0.73 1.41 6.24
C ALA A 100 -0.84 2.69 7.09
N THR A 101 -0.01 2.78 8.14
CA THR A 101 0.01 3.90 9.08
C THR A 101 0.49 5.20 8.41
N GLY A 102 1.57 5.13 7.63
CA GLY A 102 2.06 6.25 6.83
C GLY A 102 1.01 6.73 5.83
N GLY A 103 0.28 5.80 5.20
CA GLY A 103 -0.86 6.11 4.34
C GLY A 103 -1.93 6.94 5.04
N MET A 104 -2.24 6.65 6.31
CA MET A 104 -3.16 7.46 7.12
C MET A 104 -2.62 8.87 7.39
N VAL A 105 -1.31 9.02 7.61
CA VAL A 105 -0.66 10.34 7.75
C VAL A 105 -0.83 11.15 6.47
N PHE A 106 -0.47 10.57 5.31
CA PHE A 106 -0.61 11.25 4.01
C PHE A 106 -2.07 11.59 3.70
N PHE A 107 -3.00 10.66 3.98
CA PHE A 107 -4.42 10.90 3.80
C PHE A 107 -4.93 12.05 4.69
N GLY A 108 -4.59 12.03 5.98
CA GLY A 108 -4.94 13.09 6.93
C GLY A 108 -4.37 14.44 6.52
N LEU A 109 -3.09 14.49 6.11
CA LEU A 109 -2.47 15.70 5.56
C LEU A 109 -3.20 16.19 4.31
N GLY A 110 -3.62 15.30 3.42
CA GLY A 110 -4.46 15.65 2.28
C GLY A 110 -5.75 16.35 2.72
N VAL A 111 -6.51 15.75 3.63
CA VAL A 111 -7.75 16.34 4.17
C VAL A 111 -7.49 17.73 4.79
N ILE A 112 -6.39 17.90 5.53
CA ILE A 112 -6.02 19.17 6.18
C ILE A 112 -5.83 20.31 5.16
N HIS A 113 -5.28 20.02 3.97
CA HIS A 113 -5.06 21.02 2.91
C HIS A 113 -6.38 21.57 2.32
N GLY A 114 -7.48 20.83 2.42
CA GLY A 114 -8.81 21.29 2.03
C GLY A 114 -8.98 21.62 0.53
N ASP A 115 -10.08 22.32 0.21
CA ASP A 115 -10.50 22.61 -1.18
C ASP A 115 -10.04 23.95 -1.75
N GLY A 116 -9.26 24.71 -0.99
CA GLY A 116 -8.76 26.02 -1.40
C GLY A 116 -7.60 25.94 -2.39
N GLU A 117 -6.63 26.84 -2.22
CA GLU A 117 -5.45 26.99 -3.10
C GLU A 117 -4.67 25.68 -3.28
N TYR A 118 -4.66 24.82 -2.24
CA TYR A 118 -3.95 23.54 -2.23
C TYR A 118 -4.78 22.34 -2.70
N ARG A 119 -5.92 22.54 -3.37
CA ARG A 119 -6.83 21.43 -3.78
C ARG A 119 -6.13 20.32 -4.57
N ARG A 120 -5.23 20.67 -5.50
CA ARG A 120 -4.48 19.65 -6.28
C ARG A 120 -3.49 18.89 -5.41
N LEU A 121 -2.84 19.57 -4.47
CA LEU A 121 -1.91 18.97 -3.52
C LEU A 121 -2.64 18.03 -2.57
N ARG A 122 -3.80 18.46 -2.06
CA ARG A 122 -4.74 17.61 -1.32
C ARG A 122 -5.03 16.31 -2.08
N GLN A 123 -5.44 16.42 -3.35
CA GLN A 123 -5.78 15.24 -4.15
C GLN A 123 -4.59 14.28 -4.27
N LEU A 124 -3.38 14.79 -4.52
CA LEU A 124 -2.18 13.96 -4.59
C LEU A 124 -1.92 13.24 -3.25
N LEU A 125 -2.01 13.95 -2.13
CA LEU A 125 -1.79 13.39 -0.80
C LEU A 125 -2.84 12.35 -0.41
N GLU A 126 -4.11 12.64 -0.67
CA GLU A 126 -5.21 11.69 -0.45
C GLU A 126 -5.01 10.42 -1.27
N GLN A 127 -4.59 10.52 -2.53
CA GLN A 127 -4.38 9.36 -3.40
C GLN A 127 -3.18 8.52 -2.96
N LEU A 128 -2.03 9.15 -2.67
CA LEU A 128 -0.86 8.46 -2.12
C LEU A 128 -1.19 7.80 -0.77
N GLY A 129 -1.93 8.52 0.07
CA GLY A 129 -2.38 8.04 1.37
C GLY A 129 -3.30 6.82 1.26
N LEU A 130 -4.32 6.86 0.41
CA LEU A 130 -5.22 5.73 0.17
C LEU A 130 -4.49 4.54 -0.44
N MET A 131 -3.59 4.77 -1.40
CA MET A 131 -2.79 3.70 -2.01
C MET A 131 -1.92 2.99 -0.98
N ALA A 132 -1.19 3.74 -0.14
CA ALA A 132 -0.35 3.17 0.91
C ALA A 132 -1.19 2.51 2.04
N LEU A 133 -2.29 3.14 2.46
CA LEU A 133 -3.21 2.61 3.46
C LEU A 133 -3.77 1.25 3.04
N PHE A 134 -4.43 1.21 1.88
CA PHE A 134 -5.09 0.00 1.41
C PHE A 134 -4.09 -1.04 0.91
N GLY A 135 -2.96 -0.65 0.33
CA GLY A 135 -1.89 -1.58 -0.02
C GLY A 135 -1.27 -2.26 1.20
N GLY A 136 -1.03 -1.51 2.28
CA GLY A 136 -0.55 -2.03 3.56
C GLY A 136 -1.56 -2.98 4.20
N LEU A 137 -2.83 -2.57 4.31
CA LEU A 137 -3.90 -3.42 4.84
C LEU A 137 -4.10 -4.68 3.99
N LEU A 138 -4.07 -4.59 2.66
CA LEU A 138 -4.17 -5.75 1.78
C LEU A 138 -3.09 -6.79 2.08
N THR A 139 -1.85 -6.33 2.23
CA THR A 139 -0.71 -7.19 2.54
C THR A 139 -0.85 -7.82 3.93
N LEU A 140 -1.32 -7.06 4.93
CA LEU A 140 -1.62 -7.57 6.26
C LEU A 140 -2.71 -8.64 6.26
N GLY A 141 -3.63 -8.64 5.27
CA GLY A 141 -4.65 -9.67 5.12
C GLY A 141 -4.07 -11.07 4.90
N PHE A 142 -2.86 -11.17 4.37
CA PHE A 142 -2.17 -12.44 4.14
C PHE A 142 -1.28 -12.89 5.32
N SER A 143 -1.24 -12.12 6.42
CA SER A 143 -0.40 -12.43 7.58
C SER A 143 -0.68 -13.80 8.20
N TRP A 144 -1.91 -14.31 8.07
CA TRP A 144 -2.29 -15.65 8.54
C TRP A 144 -1.57 -16.81 7.84
N ARG A 145 -0.81 -16.57 6.76
CA ARG A 145 -0.01 -17.61 6.11
C ARG A 145 1.41 -17.73 6.67
N LYS A 146 1.83 -16.80 7.54
CA LYS A 146 3.19 -16.71 8.04
C LYS A 146 3.28 -17.09 9.52
N GLU A 147 3.17 -18.38 9.82
CA GLU A 147 3.23 -18.90 11.19
C GLU A 147 4.55 -18.50 11.89
N ASP A 148 5.69 -18.69 11.22
CA ASP A 148 7.01 -18.34 11.77
C ASP A 148 7.23 -16.84 12.01
N ALA A 149 6.57 -15.97 11.23
CA ALA A 149 6.74 -14.52 11.33
C ALA A 149 6.04 -13.90 12.54
N THR A 150 5.25 -14.69 13.29
CA THR A 150 4.40 -14.18 14.38
C THR A 150 4.98 -14.35 15.78
N HIS A 151 6.20 -14.90 15.92
CA HIS A 151 6.77 -15.28 17.22
C HIS A 151 7.76 -14.29 17.84
N SER A 152 7.93 -13.09 17.28
CA SER A 152 8.86 -12.11 17.86
C SER A 152 8.14 -11.15 18.82
N GLY A 153 8.51 -11.14 20.10
CA GLY A 153 8.17 -10.09 21.08
C GLY A 153 8.85 -8.75 20.77
N ALA A 154 8.72 -8.29 19.52
CA ALA A 154 9.44 -7.16 18.97
C ALA A 154 8.77 -5.85 19.39
N VAL A 155 9.55 -4.96 20.01
CA VAL A 155 9.08 -3.62 20.41
C VAL A 155 9.80 -2.57 19.58
N SER A 156 9.02 -1.72 18.91
CA SER A 156 9.52 -0.57 18.16
C SER A 156 8.86 0.73 18.64
N PHE A 157 9.67 1.65 19.14
CA PHE A 157 9.23 3.02 19.46
C PHE A 157 8.99 3.84 18.19
N THR A 158 9.72 3.58 17.11
CA THR A 158 9.52 4.25 15.80
C THR A 158 8.11 4.04 15.27
N LEU A 159 7.60 2.80 15.32
CA LEU A 159 6.24 2.49 14.86
C LEU A 159 5.17 3.07 15.79
N LEU A 160 5.46 3.14 17.10
CA LEU A 160 4.58 3.82 18.04
C LEU A 160 4.49 5.32 17.73
N ALA A 161 5.61 5.97 17.43
CA ALA A 161 5.65 7.36 17.02
C ALA A 161 4.91 7.59 15.69
N LEU A 162 5.02 6.67 14.72
CA LEU A 162 4.29 6.73 13.46
C LEU A 162 2.78 6.58 13.66
N LEU A 163 2.33 5.67 14.55
CA LEU A 163 0.93 5.55 14.94
C LEU A 163 0.41 6.82 15.62
N ALA A 164 1.20 7.40 16.53
CA ALA A 164 0.86 8.65 17.18
C ALA A 164 0.74 9.80 16.17
N LEU A 165 1.63 9.86 15.18
CA LEU A 165 1.57 10.83 14.09
C LEU A 165 0.32 10.63 13.22
N ALA A 166 -0.05 9.39 12.92
CA ALA A 166 -1.27 9.08 12.18
C ALA A 166 -2.54 9.47 12.96
N LEU A 167 -2.57 9.19 14.27
CA LEU A 167 -3.65 9.64 15.15
C LEU A 167 -3.76 11.17 15.17
N LEU A 168 -2.63 11.87 15.29
CA LEU A 168 -2.58 13.33 15.25
C LEU A 168 -3.09 13.85 13.89
N ALA A 169 -2.63 13.28 12.78
CA ALA A 169 -3.07 13.68 11.45
C ALA A 169 -4.58 13.50 11.26
N VAL A 170 -5.14 12.37 11.71
CA VAL A 170 -6.60 12.13 11.68
C VAL A 170 -7.34 13.10 12.60
N ALA A 171 -6.82 13.35 13.81
CA ALA A 171 -7.42 14.28 14.76
C ALA A 171 -7.47 15.71 14.20
N VAL A 172 -6.39 16.18 13.58
CA VAL A 172 -6.33 17.52 12.95
C VAL A 172 -7.19 17.57 11.69
N ALA A 173 -7.26 16.48 10.90
CA ALA A 173 -8.10 16.40 9.72
C ALA A 173 -9.60 16.59 10.03
N THR A 174 -10.05 16.28 11.26
CA THR A 174 -11.46 16.44 11.68
C THR A 174 -11.99 17.86 11.49
N TYR A 175 -11.13 18.87 11.68
CA TYR A 175 -11.45 20.30 11.56
C TYR A 175 -11.61 20.75 10.10
N ARG A 176 -11.10 19.97 9.15
CA ARG A 176 -11.08 20.28 7.72
C ARG A 176 -11.95 19.32 6.90
N LEU A 177 -12.66 18.41 7.56
CA LEU A 177 -13.66 17.58 6.90
C LEU A 177 -14.75 18.44 6.24
N PRO A 178 -15.29 18.01 5.08
CA PRO A 178 -16.41 18.67 4.44
C PRO A 178 -17.57 18.92 5.39
N GLN A 179 -18.27 20.04 5.20
CA GLN A 179 -19.48 20.35 5.98
C GLN A 179 -20.57 19.33 5.65
N ASP A 180 -20.97 18.57 6.66
CA ASP A 180 -21.99 17.52 6.58
C ASP A 180 -22.60 17.34 7.99
N SER A 181 -23.68 16.57 8.11
CA SER A 181 -24.31 16.33 9.39
C SER A 181 -23.33 15.67 10.39
N PRO A 182 -23.42 16.00 11.69
CA PRO A 182 -22.50 15.47 12.70
C PRO A 182 -22.38 13.94 12.70
N PRO A 183 -23.48 13.15 12.58
CA PRO A 183 -23.39 11.69 12.51
C PRO A 183 -22.53 11.17 11.36
N ASN A 184 -22.56 11.84 10.20
CA ASN A 184 -21.77 11.40 9.04
C ASN A 184 -20.28 11.64 9.25
N ARG A 185 -19.92 12.82 9.75
CA ARG A 185 -18.53 13.15 10.10
C ARG A 185 -17.99 12.20 11.16
N LEU A 186 -18.78 11.93 12.20
CA LEU A 186 -18.42 10.98 13.25
C LEU A 186 -18.29 9.55 12.71
N GLY A 187 -19.18 9.13 11.81
CA GLY A 187 -19.09 7.80 11.17
C GLY A 187 -17.81 7.63 10.35
N PHE A 188 -17.42 8.65 9.59
CA PHE A 188 -16.17 8.60 8.83
C PHE A 188 -14.94 8.53 9.75
N LEU A 189 -14.94 9.35 10.81
CA LEU A 189 -13.89 9.34 11.82
C LEU A 189 -13.83 8.02 12.57
N ALA A 190 -14.98 7.40 12.87
CA ALA A 190 -15.04 6.10 13.50
C ALA A 190 -14.37 5.02 12.63
N VAL A 191 -14.57 5.06 11.30
CA VAL A 191 -13.87 4.14 10.39
C VAL A 191 -12.35 4.33 10.48
N LEU A 192 -11.84 5.56 10.40
CA LEU A 192 -10.41 5.83 10.53
C LEU A 192 -9.86 5.42 11.90
N LEU A 193 -10.60 5.70 12.98
CA LEU A 193 -10.21 5.33 14.33
C LEU A 193 -10.17 3.82 14.52
N VAL A 194 -11.15 3.08 14.00
CA VAL A 194 -11.16 1.61 14.05
C VAL A 194 -9.95 1.03 13.31
N LEU A 195 -9.56 1.59 12.16
CA LEU A 195 -8.34 1.17 11.47
C LEU A 195 -7.07 1.44 12.30
N LEU A 196 -6.97 2.61 12.95
CA LEU A 196 -5.86 2.92 13.85
C LEU A 196 -5.81 1.98 15.06
N LEU A 197 -6.96 1.70 15.67
CA LEU A 197 -7.08 0.76 16.79
C LEU A 197 -6.69 -0.65 16.38
N TYR A 198 -7.07 -1.07 15.17
CA TYR A 198 -6.63 -2.35 14.60
C TYR A 198 -5.10 -2.42 14.46
N LEU A 199 -4.48 -1.40 13.85
CA LEU A 199 -3.02 -1.35 13.69
C LEU A 199 -2.29 -1.31 15.04
N PHE A 200 -2.83 -0.56 16.01
CA PHE A 200 -2.32 -0.54 17.38
C PHE A 200 -2.45 -1.91 18.06
N ALA A 201 -3.61 -2.56 17.95
CA ALA A 201 -3.84 -3.90 18.50
C ALA A 201 -2.89 -4.93 17.88
N LEU A 202 -2.64 -4.86 16.57
CA LEU A 202 -1.65 -5.71 15.90
C LEU A 202 -0.25 -5.50 16.47
N LYS A 203 0.18 -4.24 16.67
CA LYS A 203 1.48 -3.91 17.27
C LYS A 203 1.61 -4.41 18.70
N VAL A 204 0.54 -4.30 19.49
CA VAL A 204 0.48 -4.84 20.86
C VAL A 204 0.59 -6.36 20.83
N ALA A 205 -0.16 -7.04 19.96
CA ALA A 205 -0.10 -8.49 19.81
C ALA A 205 1.32 -8.99 19.46
N ILE A 206 2.02 -8.29 18.56
CA ILE A 206 3.43 -8.58 18.23
C ILE A 206 4.32 -8.33 19.45
N GLY A 207 4.22 -7.17 20.08
CA GLY A 207 5.07 -6.80 21.22
C GLY A 207 4.97 -7.76 22.42
N PHE A 208 3.80 -8.33 22.66
CA PHE A 208 3.56 -9.32 23.72
C PHE A 208 3.74 -10.78 23.27
N GLY A 209 4.10 -11.03 22.01
CA GLY A 209 4.24 -12.40 21.49
C GLY A 209 2.95 -13.20 21.60
N ALA A 210 1.83 -12.61 21.17
CA ALA A 210 0.51 -13.24 21.22
C ALA A 210 0.50 -14.62 20.53
N PRO A 211 -0.38 -15.53 20.95
CA PRO A 211 -0.46 -16.84 20.30
C PRO A 211 -0.99 -16.72 18.87
N TRP A 212 -0.60 -17.66 18.00
CA TRP A 212 -0.94 -17.68 16.58
C TRP A 212 -2.44 -17.48 16.27
N GLN A 213 -3.33 -18.03 17.09
CA GLN A 213 -4.78 -17.89 16.93
C GLN A 213 -5.23 -16.42 16.96
N VAL A 214 -4.55 -15.56 17.71
CA VAL A 214 -4.81 -14.11 17.75
C VAL A 214 -4.44 -13.48 16.43
N PHE A 215 -3.27 -13.80 15.86
CA PHE A 215 -2.85 -13.28 14.55
C PHE A 215 -3.76 -13.74 13.42
N ARG A 216 -4.17 -15.01 13.42
CA ARG A 216 -5.16 -15.53 12.48
C ARG A 216 -6.47 -14.73 12.57
N THR A 217 -6.95 -14.46 13.79
CA THR A 217 -8.16 -13.67 14.01
C THR A 217 -8.00 -12.23 13.52
N LEU A 218 -6.87 -11.59 13.83
CA LEU A 218 -6.57 -10.23 13.36
C LEU A 218 -6.44 -10.14 11.83
N ALA A 219 -5.91 -11.17 11.18
CA ALA A 219 -5.84 -11.24 9.72
C ALA A 219 -7.24 -11.34 9.09
N PHE A 220 -8.14 -12.15 9.65
CA PHE A 220 -9.54 -12.22 9.21
C PHE A 220 -10.28 -10.91 9.46
N LEU A 221 -10.10 -10.31 10.64
CA LEU A 221 -10.66 -9.00 10.96
C LEU A 221 -10.17 -7.93 9.97
N ASN A 222 -8.89 -7.96 9.61
CA ASN A 222 -8.33 -7.04 8.62
C ASN A 222 -9.00 -7.13 7.26
N TRP A 223 -9.31 -8.32 6.76
CA TRP A 223 -10.07 -8.48 5.51
C TRP A 223 -11.44 -7.79 5.59
N PHE A 224 -12.15 -7.99 6.70
CA PHE A 224 -13.43 -7.33 6.92
C PHE A 224 -13.28 -5.80 7.01
N LEU A 225 -12.30 -5.32 7.76
CA LEU A 225 -12.01 -3.90 7.93
C LEU A 225 -11.59 -3.24 6.62
N LEU A 226 -10.76 -3.89 5.81
CA LEU A 226 -10.35 -3.39 4.49
C LEU A 226 -11.56 -3.25 3.57
N PHE A 227 -12.43 -4.26 3.51
CA PHE A 227 -13.67 -4.19 2.74
C PHE A 227 -14.58 -3.06 3.23
N ALA A 228 -14.82 -2.97 4.54
CA ALA A 228 -15.63 -1.92 5.15
C ALA A 228 -15.05 -0.52 4.89
N ALA A 229 -13.72 -0.37 4.97
CA ALA A 229 -13.03 0.89 4.69
C ALA A 229 -13.13 1.30 3.23
N CYS A 230 -13.00 0.35 2.28
CA CYS A 230 -13.21 0.64 0.86
C CYS A 230 -14.65 1.11 0.61
N LEU A 231 -15.64 0.44 1.21
CA LEU A 231 -17.04 0.84 1.11
C LEU A 231 -17.26 2.24 1.73
N ALA A 232 -16.70 2.50 2.91
CA ALA A 232 -16.80 3.81 3.53
C ALA A 232 -16.21 4.91 2.62
N ILE A 233 -15.01 4.68 2.06
CA ILE A 233 -14.37 5.62 1.15
C ILE A 233 -15.21 5.87 -0.12
N ILE A 234 -15.91 4.86 -0.65
CA ILE A 234 -16.87 5.05 -1.75
C ILE A 234 -18.07 5.88 -1.31
N LEU A 235 -18.71 5.53 -0.19
CA LEU A 235 -19.94 6.18 0.28
C LEU A 235 -19.67 7.64 0.67
N TYR A 236 -18.63 7.90 1.46
CA TYR A 236 -18.22 9.26 1.83
C TYR A 236 -17.62 10.01 0.64
N GLY A 237 -16.98 9.30 -0.30
CA GLY A 237 -16.52 9.87 -1.56
C GLY A 237 -17.67 10.39 -2.42
N ALA A 238 -18.74 9.61 -2.56
CA ALA A 238 -19.96 10.04 -3.25
C ALA A 238 -20.66 11.19 -2.52
N ARG A 239 -20.67 11.15 -1.19
CA ARG A 239 -21.33 12.16 -0.36
C ARG A 239 -20.64 13.52 -0.39
N TRP A 240 -19.31 13.55 -0.41
CA TRP A 240 -18.51 14.77 -0.36
C TRP A 240 -17.91 15.17 -1.72
N ASP A 241 -18.46 14.63 -2.81
CA ASP A 241 -18.02 14.87 -4.20
C ASP A 241 -16.51 14.66 -4.41
N ARG A 242 -15.98 13.59 -3.82
CA ARG A 242 -14.57 13.17 -3.94
C ARG A 242 -14.44 12.03 -4.93
N ARG A 243 -14.39 12.36 -6.22
CA ARG A 243 -14.21 11.37 -7.30
C ARG A 243 -13.00 10.45 -7.09
N SER A 244 -11.88 10.99 -6.59
CA SER A 244 -10.67 10.21 -6.30
C SER A 244 -10.92 9.11 -5.25
N TRP A 245 -11.74 9.39 -4.24
CA TRP A 245 -12.06 8.44 -3.18
C TRP A 245 -12.89 7.28 -3.72
N ILE A 246 -13.92 7.59 -4.51
CA ILE A 246 -14.75 6.58 -5.17
C ILE A 246 -13.89 5.67 -6.04
N ASN A 247 -13.05 6.25 -6.89
CA ASN A 247 -12.19 5.49 -7.81
C ASN A 247 -11.26 4.54 -7.04
N TRP A 248 -10.56 5.04 -6.02
CA TRP A 248 -9.65 4.21 -5.23
C TRP A 248 -10.39 3.13 -4.43
N GLY A 249 -11.55 3.46 -3.85
CA GLY A 249 -12.37 2.46 -3.16
C GLY A 249 -12.83 1.34 -4.11
N VAL A 250 -13.28 1.68 -5.33
CA VAL A 250 -13.67 0.68 -6.34
C VAL A 250 -12.48 -0.16 -6.80
N VAL A 251 -11.33 0.46 -7.07
CA VAL A 251 -10.10 -0.25 -7.43
C VAL A 251 -9.71 -1.26 -6.35
N PHE A 252 -9.70 -0.83 -5.08
CA PHE A 252 -9.32 -1.72 -3.99
C PHE A 252 -10.39 -2.76 -3.65
N ILE A 253 -11.68 -2.52 -3.89
CA ILE A 253 -12.69 -3.60 -3.88
C ILE A 253 -12.35 -4.66 -4.93
N GLY A 254 -12.03 -4.24 -6.16
CA GLY A 254 -11.65 -5.16 -7.23
C GLY A 254 -10.40 -5.98 -6.88
N VAL A 255 -9.34 -5.30 -6.43
CA VAL A 255 -8.10 -5.95 -5.96
C VAL A 255 -8.37 -6.88 -4.78
N HIS A 256 -9.20 -6.47 -3.82
CA HIS A 256 -9.60 -7.29 -2.67
C HIS A 256 -10.35 -8.55 -3.11
N ALA A 257 -11.30 -8.44 -4.04
CA ALA A 257 -12.03 -9.58 -4.56
C ALA A 257 -11.10 -10.58 -5.28
N ILE A 258 -10.19 -10.08 -6.12
CA ILE A 258 -9.17 -10.91 -6.78
C ILE A 258 -8.24 -11.56 -5.75
N ALA A 259 -7.77 -10.79 -4.77
CA ALA A 259 -6.88 -11.28 -3.73
C ALA A 259 -7.55 -12.38 -2.89
N ARG A 260 -8.82 -12.22 -2.51
CA ARG A 260 -9.61 -13.25 -1.81
C ARG A 260 -9.87 -14.48 -2.68
N TYR A 261 -10.13 -14.29 -3.97
CA TYR A 261 -10.26 -15.39 -4.92
C TYR A 261 -8.96 -16.20 -4.99
N ILE A 262 -7.83 -15.55 -5.22
CA ILE A 262 -6.52 -16.20 -5.23
C ILE A 262 -6.19 -16.81 -3.86
N ASP A 263 -6.59 -16.19 -2.75
CA ASP A 263 -6.36 -16.73 -1.41
C ASP A 263 -7.12 -18.06 -1.19
N LEU A 264 -8.41 -18.07 -1.53
CA LEU A 264 -9.31 -19.21 -1.36
C LEU A 264 -9.00 -20.34 -2.34
N PHE A 265 -8.83 -20.01 -3.63
CA PHE A 265 -8.59 -20.99 -4.67
C PHE A 265 -7.12 -21.36 -4.80
N GLY A 266 -6.17 -20.48 -4.47
CA GLY A 266 -4.73 -20.77 -4.52
C GLY A 266 -4.33 -21.95 -3.65
N GLY A 267 -4.96 -22.10 -2.47
CA GLY A 267 -4.78 -23.27 -1.62
C GLY A 267 -5.31 -24.58 -2.25
N MET A 268 -6.27 -24.48 -3.17
CA MET A 268 -6.82 -25.63 -3.91
C MET A 268 -6.23 -25.76 -5.32
N LEU A 269 -5.52 -24.75 -5.83
CA LEU A 269 -5.05 -24.65 -7.20
C LEU A 269 -3.96 -25.69 -7.47
N GLN A 270 -3.04 -25.88 -6.51
CA GLN A 270 -2.01 -26.91 -6.63
C GLN A 270 -2.64 -28.30 -6.75
N THR A 271 -3.61 -28.59 -5.89
CA THR A 271 -4.38 -29.85 -5.91
C THR A 271 -5.18 -30.00 -7.22
N SER A 272 -5.85 -28.94 -7.67
CA SER A 272 -6.68 -28.94 -8.88
C SER A 272 -5.85 -29.07 -10.16
N VAL A 273 -4.70 -28.41 -10.25
CA VAL A 273 -3.76 -28.51 -11.38
C VAL A 273 -3.08 -29.88 -11.39
N LEU A 274 -2.74 -30.45 -10.24
CA LEU A 274 -2.26 -31.83 -10.13
C LEU A 274 -3.32 -32.83 -10.61
N PHE A 275 -4.58 -32.68 -10.19
CA PHE A 275 -5.67 -33.54 -10.66
C PHE A 275 -5.97 -33.36 -12.15
N PHE A 276 -5.96 -32.12 -12.65
CA PHE A 276 -6.17 -31.85 -14.07
C PHE A 276 -5.03 -32.43 -14.94
N SER A 277 -3.77 -32.20 -14.55
CA SER A 277 -2.60 -32.73 -15.26
C SER A 277 -2.54 -34.26 -15.19
N ALA A 278 -2.81 -34.86 -14.04
CA ALA A 278 -2.92 -36.32 -13.90
C ALA A 278 -4.07 -36.89 -14.75
N GLY A 279 -5.23 -36.23 -14.79
CA GLY A 279 -6.36 -36.61 -15.63
C GLY A 279 -6.02 -36.57 -17.12
N VAL A 280 -5.40 -35.50 -17.59
CA VAL A 280 -4.92 -35.38 -18.98
C VAL A 280 -3.89 -36.46 -19.29
N PHE A 281 -2.95 -36.71 -18.39
CA PHE A 281 -1.95 -37.76 -18.54
C PHE A 281 -2.59 -39.15 -18.68
N VAL A 282 -3.55 -39.50 -17.82
CA VAL A 282 -4.28 -40.78 -17.87
C VAL A 282 -5.06 -40.92 -19.17
N LEU A 283 -5.71 -39.85 -19.65
CA LEU A 283 -6.43 -39.87 -20.93
C LEU A 283 -5.49 -40.10 -22.11
N LEU A 284 -4.34 -39.42 -22.15
CA LEU A 284 -3.33 -39.61 -23.19
C LEU A 284 -2.73 -41.02 -23.15
N LEU A 285 -2.46 -41.55 -21.95
CA LEU A 285 -1.98 -42.91 -21.76
C LEU A 285 -3.01 -43.94 -22.24
N GLY A 286 -4.27 -43.80 -21.84
CA GLY A 286 -5.37 -44.66 -22.28
C GLY A 286 -5.56 -44.63 -23.80
N TRP A 287 -5.50 -43.45 -24.41
CA TRP A 287 -5.55 -43.31 -25.87
C TRP A 287 -4.35 -43.98 -26.57
N GLY A 288 -3.13 -43.81 -26.02
CA GLY A 288 -1.91 -44.43 -26.55
C GLY A 288 -1.96 -45.96 -26.49
N LEU A 289 -2.40 -46.51 -25.35
CA LEU A 289 -2.58 -47.95 -25.16
C LEU A 289 -3.66 -48.52 -26.08
N GLU A 290 -4.78 -47.83 -26.24
CA GLU A 290 -5.85 -48.23 -27.17
C GLU A 290 -5.37 -48.23 -28.63
N ARG A 291 -4.54 -47.25 -29.01
CA ARG A 291 -3.92 -47.19 -30.35
C ARG A 291 -2.94 -48.34 -30.57
N MET A 292 -2.13 -48.69 -29.57
CA MET A 292 -1.23 -49.84 -29.64
C MET A 292 -2.01 -51.16 -29.74
N ARG A 293 -3.06 -51.34 -28.94
CA ARG A 293 -3.94 -52.51 -29.01
C ARG A 293 -4.50 -52.71 -30.41
N ARG A 294 -5.07 -51.66 -31.01
CA ARG A 294 -5.64 -51.72 -32.38
C ARG A 294 -4.63 -52.10 -33.44
N ARG A 295 -3.37 -51.66 -33.30
CA ARG A 295 -2.27 -52.03 -34.21
C ARG A 295 -1.89 -53.50 -34.07
N MET A 296 -1.79 -53.99 -32.84
CA MET A 296 -1.46 -55.40 -32.56
C MET A 296 -2.56 -56.34 -33.04
N THR A 297 -3.83 -56.00 -32.82
CA THR A 297 -4.95 -56.81 -33.35
C THR A 297 -4.95 -56.82 -34.87
N ALA A 298 -4.72 -55.68 -35.52
CA ALA A 298 -4.64 -55.64 -36.99
C ALA A 298 -3.47 -56.48 -37.54
N GLN A 299 -2.32 -56.49 -36.86
CA GLN A 299 -1.17 -57.31 -37.24
C GLN A 299 -1.41 -58.81 -37.01
N ALA A 300 -2.12 -59.17 -35.94
CA ALA A 300 -2.48 -60.57 -35.66
C ALA A 300 -3.45 -61.11 -36.72
N THR A 301 -4.50 -60.36 -37.07
CA THR A 301 -5.46 -60.76 -38.11
C THR A 301 -4.80 -60.83 -39.50
N ALA A 302 -3.85 -59.93 -39.79
CA ALA A 302 -3.11 -59.97 -41.05
C ALA A 302 -2.17 -61.18 -41.17
N ARG A 303 -1.63 -61.69 -40.05
CA ARG A 303 -0.79 -62.90 -40.01
C ARG A 303 -1.59 -64.20 -40.14
N GLU A 304 -2.85 -64.23 -39.75
CA GLU A 304 -3.72 -65.41 -39.93
C GLU A 304 -4.23 -65.58 -41.38
N LEU A 305 -4.13 -64.52 -42.20
CA LEU A 305 -4.56 -64.52 -43.60
C LEU A 305 -3.42 -64.79 -44.60
N THR A 306 -2.20 -65.05 -44.12
CA THR A 306 -1.02 -65.46 -44.90
C THR A 306 -0.61 -66.87 -44.54
#